data_AF-A0A920SY86-F1
#
_entry.id   AF-A0A920SY86-F1
#
_cell.length_a   1.000
_cell.length_b   1.000
_cell.length_c   1.000
_cell.angle_alpha   90.00
_cell.angle_beta   90.00
_cell.angle_gamma   90.00
#
_symmetry.space_group_name_H-M   'P 1'
#
loop_
_entity.id
_entity.type
_entity.pdbx_description
1 polymer ?
#
loop_
_entity_poly.entity_id
_entity_poly.type
_entity_poly.pdbx_seq_one_letter_code
_entity_poly.pdbx_strand_id
1 'polypeptide(L)'
;MLNQHTKVITFEPHLHAPGERMCLEAIWGYTVETLSCVGYDHNWVRGYPYAEDAAPLLPKGTILHIVGYMNNSETNPNVPDPRNWQGSGNRL
;
A
#
# COMPACT_ATOMS: atom_id res chain seq x y z
N MET A 1 13.93 6.68 1.14
CA MET A 1 13.99 8.11 0.78
C MET A 1 14.39 8.22 -0.69
N LEU A 2 13.80 9.16 -1.44
CA LEU A 2 14.10 9.38 -2.86
C LEU A 2 15.41 10.17 -3.04
N ASN A 3 16.29 9.68 -3.91
CA ASN A 3 17.60 10.29 -4.18
C ASN A 3 17.56 11.40 -5.25
N GLN A 4 16.45 11.53 -5.96
CA GLN A 4 16.20 12.52 -7.01
C GLN A 4 14.72 12.90 -7.02
N HIS A 5 14.36 13.93 -7.79
CA HIS A 5 12.96 14.23 -8.08
C HIS A 5 12.35 13.06 -8.86
N THR A 6 11.16 12.61 -8.46
CA THR A 6 10.55 11.40 -9.03
C THR A 6 9.08 11.65 -9.34
N LYS A 7 8.68 11.39 -10.58
CA LYS A 7 7.27 11.31 -10.95
C LYS A 7 6.76 9.89 -10.69
N VAL A 8 5.70 9.74 -9.91
CA VAL A 8 5.04 8.43 -9.72
C VAL A 8 3.94 8.30 -10.76
N ILE A 9 4.04 7.30 -11.62
CA ILE A 9 3.14 7.14 -12.78
C ILE A 9 2.10 6.04 -12.62
N THR A 10 2.31 5.11 -11.70
CA THR A 10 1.38 4.01 -11.40
C THR A 10 1.51 3.57 -9.95
N PHE A 11 0.42 3.07 -9.39
CA PHE A 11 0.40 2.40 -8.10
C PHE A 11 -0.22 1.02 -8.25
N GLU A 12 0.48 -0.03 -7.84
CA GLU A 12 -0.03 -1.40 -7.84
C GLU A 12 -0.03 -1.92 -6.40
N PRO A 13 -1.19 -1.99 -5.73
CA PRO A 13 -1.27 -2.55 -4.40
C PRO A 13 -1.04 -4.07 -4.47
N HIS A 14 -0.19 -4.60 -3.59
CA HIS A 14 0.06 -6.03 -3.51
C HIS A 14 0.13 -6.51 -2.05
N LEU A 15 -0.84 -7.32 -1.64
CA LEU A 15 -0.92 -7.92 -0.31
C LEU A 15 -1.15 -9.44 -0.41
N HIS A 16 -0.82 -10.15 0.65
CA HIS A 16 -1.19 -11.57 0.77
C HIS A 16 -2.69 -11.73 1.11
N ALA A 17 -3.14 -12.97 1.28
CA ALA A 17 -4.54 -13.34 1.49
C ALA A 17 -5.34 -12.47 2.51
N PRO A 18 -4.80 -12.04 3.67
CA PRO A 18 -5.56 -11.21 4.60
C PRO A 18 -5.65 -9.73 4.19
N GLY A 19 -5.03 -9.32 3.07
CA GLY A 19 -5.00 -7.93 2.64
C GLY A 19 -6.39 -7.38 2.31
N GLU A 20 -6.67 -6.17 2.79
CA GLU A 20 -7.94 -5.47 2.56
C GLU A 20 -7.75 -4.14 1.84
N ARG A 21 -6.64 -3.44 2.10
CA ARG A 21 -6.35 -2.14 1.51
C ARG A 21 -4.86 -1.84 1.59
N MET A 22 -4.31 -1.17 0.58
CA MET A 22 -2.96 -0.63 0.64
C MET A 22 -2.98 0.84 0.27
N CYS A 23 -2.22 1.65 1.02
CA CYS A 23 -2.11 3.08 0.79
C CYS A 23 -0.63 3.50 0.69
N LEU A 24 -0.37 4.43 -0.21
CA LEU A 24 0.93 5.04 -0.46
C LEU A 24 0.89 6.48 0.05
N GLU A 25 1.82 6.80 0.93
CA GLU A 25 2.02 8.14 1.47
C GLU A 25 3.37 8.70 1.03
N ALA A 26 3.41 10.00 0.78
CA ALA A 26 4.61 10.78 0.60
C ALA A 26 4.83 11.68 1.82
N ILE A 27 6.05 11.63 2.36
CA ILE A 27 6.45 12.41 3.54
C ILE A 27 7.65 13.28 3.15
N TRP A 28 7.53 14.60 3.29
CA TRP A 28 8.62 15.55 3.08
C TRP A 28 8.51 16.76 4.01
N GLY A 29 9.62 17.18 4.61
CA GLY A 29 9.60 18.21 5.64
C GLY A 29 8.68 17.81 6.80
N TYR A 30 7.62 18.61 7.03
CA TYR A 30 6.57 18.35 8.01
C TYR A 30 5.26 17.87 7.38
N THR A 31 5.23 17.65 6.06
CA THR A 31 4.04 17.23 5.32
C THR A 31 3.97 15.72 5.20
N VAL A 32 2.77 15.18 5.41
CA VAL A 32 2.39 13.80 5.08
C VAL A 32 1.17 13.90 4.17
N GLU A 33 1.27 13.31 2.98
CA GLU A 33 0.19 13.27 2.00
C GLU A 33 -0.06 11.84 1.54
N THR A 34 -1.30 11.37 1.59
CA THR A 34 -1.71 10.10 0.99
C THR A 34 -1.90 10.30 -0.51
N LEU A 35 -1.04 9.67 -1.32
CA LEU A 35 -1.09 9.76 -2.79
C LEU A 35 -2.11 8.80 -3.39
N SER A 36 -2.25 7.61 -2.81
CA SER A 36 -3.17 6.57 -3.26
C SER A 36 -3.58 5.68 -2.10
N CYS A 37 -4.82 5.20 -2.12
CA CYS A 37 -5.34 4.31 -1.08
C CYS A 37 -6.46 3.48 -1.70
N VAL A 38 -6.17 2.21 -1.96
CA VAL A 38 -7.00 1.36 -2.82
C VAL A 38 -7.36 0.08 -2.07
N GLY A 39 -8.66 -0.28 -2.11
CA GLY A 39 -9.13 -1.57 -1.62
C GLY A 39 -8.47 -2.72 -2.37
N TYR A 40 -8.23 -3.83 -1.69
CA TYR A 40 -7.48 -4.95 -2.22
C TYR A 40 -8.33 -6.22 -2.25
N ASP A 41 -8.39 -6.84 -3.43
CA ASP A 41 -8.89 -8.20 -3.60
C ASP A 41 -7.71 -9.06 -4.03
N HIS A 42 -7.38 -10.09 -3.24
CA HIS A 42 -6.25 -10.97 -3.47
C HIS A 42 -6.33 -11.69 -4.84
N ASN A 43 -7.53 -11.85 -5.39
CA ASN A 43 -7.74 -12.46 -6.71
C ASN A 43 -7.63 -11.45 -7.86
N TRP A 44 -7.52 -10.15 -7.57
CA TRP A 44 -7.53 -9.08 -8.58
C TRP A 44 -6.45 -8.02 -8.27
N VAL A 45 -5.20 -8.39 -8.51
CA VAL A 45 -4.05 -7.48 -8.43
C VAL A 45 -3.92 -6.69 -9.73
N ARG A 46 -4.00 -5.37 -9.66
CA ARG A 46 -3.92 -4.46 -10.83
C ARG A 46 -3.08 -3.24 -10.55
N GLY A 47 -2.33 -2.81 -11.56
CA GLY A 47 -1.73 -1.49 -11.61
C GLY A 47 -2.77 -0.42 -11.93
N TYR A 48 -2.73 0.67 -11.18
CA TYR A 48 -3.54 1.87 -11.37
C TYR A 48 -2.63 3.00 -11.87
N PRO A 49 -2.53 3.22 -13.19
CA PRO A 49 -1.80 4.37 -13.71
C PRO A 49 -2.52 5.66 -13.34
N TYR A 50 -1.77 6.68 -12.93
CA TYR A 50 -2.33 8.01 -12.72
C TYR A 50 -2.64 8.66 -14.07
N ALA A 51 -3.67 9.51 -14.09
CA ALA A 51 -3.89 10.42 -15.22
C ALA A 51 -2.67 11.34 -15.39
N GLU A 52 -2.44 11.82 -16.61
CA GLU A 52 -1.23 12.57 -16.97
C GLU A 52 -1.01 13.81 -16.09
N ASP A 53 -2.10 14.50 -15.77
CA ASP A 53 -2.20 15.72 -14.96
C ASP A 53 -2.41 15.47 -13.45
N ALA A 54 -2.60 14.21 -13.05
CA ALA A 54 -2.77 13.81 -11.65
C ALA A 54 -1.56 13.04 -11.08
N ALA A 55 -0.59 12.67 -11.93
CA ALA A 55 0.60 11.92 -11.54
C ALA A 55 1.54 12.77 -10.67
N PRO A 56 1.76 12.42 -9.39
CA PRO A 56 2.48 13.28 -8.46
C PRO A 56 3.98 13.37 -8.79
N LEU A 57 4.52 14.58 -8.77
CA LEU A 57 5.95 14.86 -8.88
C LEU A 57 6.52 15.17 -7.49
N LEU A 58 7.32 14.25 -6.98
CA LEU A 58 7.83 14.31 -5.63
C LEU A 58 9.26 14.86 -5.60
N PRO A 59 9.58 15.78 -4.66
CA PRO A 59 10.93 16.31 -4.53
C PRO A 59 11.92 15.26 -4.04
N LYS A 60 13.21 15.46 -4.37
CA LYS A 60 14.31 14.72 -3.76
C LYS A 60 14.21 14.80 -2.23
N GLY A 61 14.46 13.70 -1.54
CA GLY A 61 14.36 13.62 -0.08
C GLY A 61 12.99 13.18 0.44
N THR A 62 11.97 13.07 -0.42
CA THR A 62 10.67 12.50 -0.02
C THR A 62 10.84 11.06 0.46
N ILE A 63 10.14 10.68 1.53
CA ILE A 63 10.01 9.29 1.97
C ILE A 63 8.68 8.77 1.45
N LEU A 64 8.72 7.70 0.66
CA LEU A 64 7.53 6.93 0.33
C LEU A 64 7.27 5.94 1.46
N HIS A 65 6.06 5.96 2.00
CA HIS A 65 5.62 5.12 3.09
C HIS A 65 4.40 4.31 2.64
N ILE A 66 4.44 2.99 2.83
CA ILE A 66 3.36 2.09 2.43
C ILE A 66 2.67 1.58 3.69
N VAL A 67 1.34 1.71 3.72
CA VAL A 67 0.50 1.19 4.79
C VAL A 67 -0.38 0.08 4.22
N GLY A 68 -0.21 -1.13 4.74
CA GLY A 68 -1.07 -2.27 4.45
C GLY A 68 -2.08 -2.49 5.57
N TYR A 69 -3.35 -2.66 5.20
CA TYR A 69 -4.43 -3.02 6.11
C TYR A 69 -4.77 -4.49 5.90
N MET A 70 -4.89 -5.23 7.00
CA MET A 70 -5.13 -6.67 7.02
C MET A 70 -6.42 -6.96 7.78
N ASN A 71 -7.29 -7.79 7.22
CA ASN A 71 -8.47 -8.34 7.88
C ASN A 71 -8.26 -9.83 8.16
N ASN A 72 -7.99 -10.15 9.43
CA ASN A 72 -7.83 -11.51 9.94
C ASN A 72 -9.08 -12.02 10.69
N SER A 73 -10.24 -11.42 10.48
CA SER A 73 -11.49 -11.87 11.11
C SER A 73 -12.17 -12.98 10.29
N GLU A 74 -13.17 -13.63 10.89
CA GLU A 74 -14.02 -14.63 10.22
C GLU A 74 -14.79 -14.08 9.00
N THR A 75 -14.85 -12.76 8.82
CA THR A 75 -15.53 -12.17 7.66
C THR A 75 -14.68 -12.18 6.39
N ASN A 76 -13.39 -12.50 6.46
CA ASN A 76 -12.52 -12.57 5.28
C ASN A 76 -12.42 -14.02 4.77
N PRO A 77 -13.10 -14.38 3.66
CA PRO A 77 -13.11 -15.74 3.16
C PRO A 77 -11.74 -16.22 2.63
N ASN A 78 -10.80 -15.29 2.39
CA ASN A 78 -9.45 -15.63 1.97
C ASN A 78 -8.57 -16.15 3.12
N VAL A 79 -9.02 -16.04 4.38
CA VAL A 79 -8.30 -16.51 5.57
C VAL A 79 -8.87 -17.86 6.01
N PRO A 80 -8.13 -18.98 5.88
CA PRO A 80 -8.66 -20.31 6.18
C PRO A 80 -8.96 -20.57 7.66
N ASP A 81 -8.14 -20.04 8.56
CA ASP A 81 -8.37 -20.08 10.01
C ASP A 81 -7.97 -18.74 10.65
N PRO A 82 -8.94 -17.87 10.97
CA PRO A 82 -8.67 -16.53 11.53
C PRO A 82 -8.15 -16.57 12.97
N ARG A 83 -8.18 -17.72 13.64
CA ARG A 83 -7.65 -17.89 15.00
C ARG A 83 -6.14 -18.08 15.01
N ASN A 84 -5.56 -18.47 13.87
CA ASN A 84 -4.12 -18.60 13.75
C ASN A 84 -3.46 -17.22 13.76
N TRP A 85 -2.28 -17.14 14.36
CA TRP A 85 -1.48 -15.93 14.35
C TRP A 85 -1.05 -15.58 12.91
N GLN A 86 -1.58 -14.48 12.39
CA GLN A 86 -1.31 -13.97 11.04
C GLN A 86 -0.52 -12.67 11.16
N GLY A 87 0.81 -12.78 11.27
CA GLY A 87 1.74 -11.65 11.27
C GLY A 87 3.01 -11.98 10.50
N SER A 88 3.87 -11.00 10.25
CA SER A 88 5.08 -11.12 9.40
C SER A 88 6.22 -11.99 9.97
N GLY A 89 5.92 -12.98 10.81
CA GLY A 89 6.88 -13.96 11.33
C GLY A 89 7.99 -13.35 12.17
N ASN A 90 7.82 -13.34 13.50
CA ASN A 90 8.91 -13.39 14.49
C ASN A 90 8.32 -13.78 15.85
N ARG A 91 7.86 -15.03 15.97
CA ARG A 91 7.83 -15.79 17.23
C ARG A 91 7.89 -17.29 16.89
N LEU A 92 9.11 -17.76 16.63
CA LEU A 92 9.58 -19.08 17.05
C LEU A 92 10.77 -18.84 17.98
#